data_AF-A0A522A3L4-F1
#
_entry.id   AF-A0A522A3L4-F1
#
_cell.length_a   1.000
_cell.length_b   1.000
_cell.length_c   1.000
_cell.angle_alpha   90.00
_cell.angle_beta   90.00
_cell.angle_gamma   90.00
#
_symmetry.space_group_name_H-M   'P 1'
#
loop_
_entity.id
_entity.type
_entity.pdbx_description
1 polymer ?
#
loop_
_entity_poly.entity_id
_entity_poly.type
_entity_poly.pdbx_seq_one_letter_code
_entity_poly.pdbx_strand_id
1 'polypeptide(L)'
;RDNPRDDIFSLLWQSKVEGKPTTLEDMENYSVLLFIAGLDTVMNGMGFGVRHLAQDLPLQDKLRKNPELISDAKEELLRRYTFTVPPRRVAKDMVFEGVPMKEGDRVMLFLPAADLDGKEFPNPERFELQRENNVHIAFNSGPHRCLGSHLARVELQVLYEQMLSRLPQFRLDPEHPPTFHCGNVVGVDTLNLVWDV
;
A
#
# COMPACT_ATOMS: atom_id res chain seq x y z
N ARG A 1 14.13 -23.75 -13.46
CA ARG A 1 13.76 -25.17 -13.62
C ARG A 1 14.87 -26.12 -13.18
N ASP A 2 16.01 -26.19 -13.89
CA ASP A 2 17.02 -27.23 -13.63
C ASP A 2 18.09 -26.86 -12.58
N ASN A 3 18.09 -25.62 -12.10
CA ASN A 3 19.00 -25.13 -11.07
C ASN A 3 18.26 -24.17 -10.10
N PRO A 4 17.39 -24.70 -9.23
CA PRO A 4 16.66 -23.87 -8.26
C PRO A 4 17.62 -23.23 -7.26
N ARG A 5 17.33 -21.99 -6.87
CA ARG A 5 18.07 -21.22 -5.85
C ARG A 5 17.15 -20.88 -4.67
N ASP A 6 17.70 -20.16 -3.70
CA ASP A 6 16.94 -19.63 -2.57
C ASP A 6 16.21 -18.34 -2.98
N ASP A 7 15.15 -18.48 -3.79
CA ASP A 7 14.33 -17.38 -4.28
C ASP A 7 12.86 -17.82 -4.45
N ILE A 8 11.95 -16.84 -4.49
CA ILE A 8 10.51 -17.10 -4.54
C ILE A 8 10.07 -17.86 -5.81
N PHE A 9 10.75 -17.68 -6.94
CA PHE A 9 10.40 -18.36 -8.18
C PHE A 9 10.87 -19.81 -8.16
N SER A 10 12.02 -20.08 -7.58
CA SER A 10 12.49 -21.44 -7.32
C SER A 10 11.55 -22.17 -6.34
N LEU A 11 11.09 -21.48 -5.30
CA LEU A 11 10.08 -22.01 -4.36
C LEU A 11 8.75 -22.33 -5.07
N LEU A 12 8.23 -21.39 -5.86
CA LEU A 12 6.98 -21.56 -6.60
C LEU A 12 7.08 -22.72 -7.61
N TRP A 13 8.20 -22.84 -8.33
CA TRP A 13 8.44 -23.94 -9.28
C TRP A 13 8.44 -25.33 -8.64
N GLN A 14 8.88 -25.40 -7.38
CA GLN A 14 8.89 -26.65 -6.60
C GLN A 14 7.55 -26.94 -5.92
N SER A 15 6.62 -25.99 -5.93
CA SER A 15 5.34 -26.11 -5.24
C SER A 15 4.33 -26.96 -6.02
N LYS A 16 3.26 -27.36 -5.33
CA LYS A 16 2.11 -28.04 -5.93
C LYS A 16 0.84 -27.23 -5.67
N VAL A 17 0.07 -27.00 -6.72
CA VAL A 17 -1.23 -26.33 -6.67
C VAL A 17 -2.30 -27.40 -6.88
N GLU A 18 -3.22 -27.54 -5.92
CA GLU A 18 -4.25 -28.59 -5.94
C GLU A 18 -3.69 -30.01 -6.15
N GLY A 19 -2.51 -30.27 -5.58
CA GLY A 19 -1.80 -31.55 -5.70
C GLY A 19 -1.05 -31.76 -7.03
N LYS A 20 -1.15 -30.83 -7.99
CA LYS A 20 -0.45 -30.88 -9.28
C LYS A 20 0.82 -30.04 -9.24
N PRO A 21 1.92 -30.48 -9.89
CA PRO A 21 3.10 -29.63 -10.05
C PRO A 21 2.75 -28.34 -10.80
N THR A 22 3.39 -27.24 -10.43
CA THR A 22 3.29 -25.99 -11.20
C THR A 22 3.81 -26.17 -12.62
N THR A 23 3.13 -25.53 -13.56
CA THR A 23 3.49 -25.51 -14.98
C THR A 23 4.34 -24.27 -15.32
N LEU A 24 4.88 -24.21 -16.54
CA LEU A 24 5.55 -22.98 -17.00
C LEU A 24 4.57 -21.81 -17.12
N GLU A 25 3.32 -22.07 -17.53
CA GLU A 25 2.27 -21.06 -17.60
C GLU A 25 1.93 -20.49 -16.21
N ASP A 26 1.88 -21.34 -15.17
CA ASP A 26 1.72 -20.87 -13.79
C ASP A 26 2.86 -19.93 -13.38
N MET A 27 4.10 -20.30 -13.72
CA MET A 27 5.27 -19.46 -13.41
C MET A 27 5.24 -18.12 -14.13
N GLU A 28 4.84 -18.10 -15.39
CA GLU A 28 4.67 -16.85 -16.15
C GLU A 28 3.61 -15.96 -15.49
N ASN A 29 2.44 -16.52 -15.15
CA ASN A 29 1.36 -15.80 -14.48
C ASN A 29 1.77 -15.27 -13.11
N TYR A 30 2.44 -16.07 -12.28
CA TYR A 30 2.93 -15.64 -10.98
C TYR A 30 4.03 -14.58 -11.10
N SER A 31 4.91 -14.70 -12.10
CA SER A 31 5.97 -13.71 -12.34
C SER A 31 5.42 -12.36 -12.72
N VAL A 32 4.47 -12.32 -13.66
CA VAL A 32 3.82 -11.07 -14.06
C VAL A 32 3.03 -10.47 -12.89
N LEU A 33 2.28 -11.28 -12.16
CA LEU A 33 1.51 -10.83 -11.00
C LEU A 33 2.42 -10.23 -9.92
N LEU A 34 3.46 -10.96 -9.50
CA LEU A 34 4.36 -10.51 -8.43
C LEU A 34 5.16 -9.27 -8.84
N PHE A 35 5.57 -9.20 -10.10
CA PHE A 35 6.29 -8.03 -10.62
C PHE A 35 5.42 -6.78 -10.61
N ILE A 36 4.22 -6.83 -11.20
CA ILE A 36 3.32 -5.67 -11.27
C ILE A 36 2.80 -5.31 -9.87
N ALA A 37 2.41 -6.31 -9.07
CA ALA A 37 1.85 -6.07 -7.74
C ALA A 37 2.84 -5.42 -6.76
N GLY A 38 4.15 -5.68 -6.90
CA GLY A 38 5.19 -5.12 -6.04
C GLY A 38 5.82 -3.82 -6.55
N LEU A 39 5.46 -3.33 -7.74
CA LEU A 39 6.09 -2.17 -8.37
C LEU A 39 5.40 -0.86 -7.96
N ASP A 40 4.24 -0.58 -8.55
CA ASP A 40 3.56 0.71 -8.39
C ASP A 40 2.97 0.89 -6.99
N THR A 41 2.55 -0.20 -6.35
CA THR A 41 1.88 -0.14 -5.04
C THR A 41 2.84 0.28 -3.94
N VAL A 42 4.03 -0.32 -3.88
CA VAL A 42 5.05 -0.01 -2.87
C VAL A 42 5.60 1.39 -3.12
N MET A 43 5.88 1.75 -4.38
CA MET A 43 6.32 3.10 -4.75
C MET A 43 5.35 4.17 -4.24
N ASN A 44 4.04 3.98 -4.46
CA ASN A 44 3.04 4.94 -4.00
C ASN A 44 2.87 4.94 -2.48
N GLY A 45 2.93 3.78 -1.81
CA GLY A 45 2.93 3.71 -0.36
C GLY A 45 4.10 4.47 0.28
N MET A 46 5.30 4.33 -0.30
CA MET A 46 6.48 5.10 0.07
C MET A 46 6.27 6.60 -0.19
N GLY A 47 5.80 6.96 -1.39
CA GLY A 47 5.59 8.34 -1.81
C GLY A 47 4.61 9.10 -0.90
N PHE A 48 3.46 8.50 -0.58
CA PHE A 48 2.49 9.14 0.33
C PHE A 48 3.03 9.28 1.76
N GLY A 49 3.73 8.27 2.28
CA GLY A 49 4.32 8.34 3.61
C GLY A 49 5.43 9.39 3.71
N VAL A 50 6.34 9.41 2.73
CA VAL A 50 7.41 10.42 2.67
C VAL A 50 6.83 11.83 2.51
N ARG A 51 5.80 11.99 1.67
CA ARG A 51 5.07 13.26 1.53
C ARG A 51 4.48 13.71 2.87
N HIS A 52 3.89 12.80 3.63
CA HIS A 52 3.34 13.13 4.96
C HIS A 52 4.45 13.59 5.92
N LEU A 53 5.54 12.83 6.01
CA LEU A 53 6.68 13.19 6.84
C LEU A 53 7.26 14.56 6.44
N ALA A 54 7.38 14.84 5.15
CA ALA A 54 7.86 16.12 4.63
C ALA A 54 6.95 17.32 4.95
N GLN A 55 5.70 17.07 5.36
CA GLN A 55 4.74 18.09 5.79
C GLN A 55 4.65 18.23 7.32
N ASP A 56 5.26 17.31 8.08
CA ASP A 56 5.19 17.24 9.54
C ASP A 56 6.59 17.05 10.15
N LEU A 57 7.33 18.17 10.28
CA LEU A 57 8.64 18.18 10.94
C LEU A 57 8.59 17.72 12.41
N PRO A 58 7.58 18.13 13.23
CA PRO A 58 7.43 17.58 14.58
C PRO A 58 7.33 16.05 14.62
N LEU A 59 6.62 15.44 13.68
CA LEU A 59 6.56 13.98 13.56
C LEU A 59 7.92 13.40 13.19
N GLN A 60 8.67 13.99 12.24
CA GLN A 60 10.03 13.54 11.95
C GLN A 60 10.91 13.53 13.20
N ASP A 61 10.89 14.60 13.99
CA ASP A 61 11.67 14.69 15.23
C ASP A 61 11.26 13.66 16.26
N LYS A 62 9.94 13.43 16.40
CA LYS A 62 9.41 12.43 17.32
C LYS A 62 9.86 11.03 16.94
N LEU A 63 9.81 10.68 15.66
CA LEU A 63 10.24 9.37 15.14
C LEU A 63 11.75 9.20 15.17
N ARG A 64 12.55 10.27 14.98
CA ARG A 64 14.01 10.22 15.16
C ARG A 64 14.40 9.91 16.60
N LYS A 65 13.70 10.54 17.56
CA LYS A 65 13.94 10.35 19.00
C LYS A 65 13.46 8.99 19.49
N ASN A 66 12.43 8.42 18.85
CA ASN A 66 11.78 7.17 19.23
C ASN A 66 11.54 6.30 17.98
N PRO A 67 12.59 5.69 17.39
CA PRO A 67 12.47 4.94 16.13
C PRO A 67 11.51 3.75 16.20
N GLU A 68 11.27 3.20 17.39
CA GLU A 68 10.29 2.14 17.61
C GLU A 68 8.87 2.56 17.21
N LEU A 69 8.54 3.86 17.25
CA LEU A 69 7.22 4.36 16.85
C LEU A 69 6.99 4.33 15.33
N ILE A 70 8.02 4.06 14.53
CA ILE A 70 7.89 3.93 13.07
C ILE A 70 6.96 2.76 12.71
N SER A 71 6.89 1.72 13.54
CA SER A 71 5.97 0.60 13.32
C SER A 71 4.51 1.02 13.37
N ASP A 72 4.16 1.97 14.26
CA ASP A 72 2.80 2.46 14.39
C ASP A 72 2.52 3.52 13.32
N ALA A 73 3.51 4.37 13.05
CA ALA A 73 3.44 5.40 12.02
C ALA A 73 3.11 4.82 10.65
N LYS A 74 3.78 3.72 10.23
CA LYS A 74 3.53 3.14 8.91
C LYS A 74 2.12 2.59 8.75
N GLU A 75 1.53 1.99 9.79
CA GLU A 75 0.15 1.47 9.71
C GLU A 75 -0.84 2.63 9.63
N GLU A 76 -0.66 3.69 10.42
CA GLU A 76 -1.52 4.88 10.34
C GLU A 76 -1.35 5.62 8.99
N LEU A 77 -0.13 5.67 8.43
CA LEU A 77 0.09 6.21 7.08
C LEU A 77 -0.62 5.37 6.02
N LEU A 78 -0.56 4.04 6.12
CA LEU A 78 -1.27 3.14 5.21
C LEU A 78 -2.78 3.35 5.28
N ARG A 79 -3.37 3.47 6.47
CA ARG A 79 -4.79 3.81 6.64
C ARG A 79 -5.10 5.18 6.04
N ARG A 80 -4.37 6.21 6.46
CA ARG A 80 -4.63 7.60 6.07
C ARG A 80 -4.52 7.82 4.57
N TYR A 81 -3.65 7.07 3.91
CA TYR A 81 -3.35 7.20 2.49
C TYR A 81 -3.66 5.93 1.71
N THR A 82 -4.66 5.15 2.09
CA THR A 82 -5.15 4.05 1.23
C THR A 82 -5.40 4.56 -0.18
N PHE A 83 -4.84 3.89 -1.18
CA PHE A 83 -4.76 4.43 -2.55
C PHE A 83 -5.21 3.44 -3.64
N THR A 84 -5.63 2.22 -3.27
CA THR A 84 -6.04 1.21 -4.25
C THR A 84 -7.56 1.20 -4.45
N VAL A 85 -8.00 1.14 -5.70
CA VAL A 85 -9.41 1.10 -6.11
C VAL A 85 -9.65 -0.12 -7.02
N PRO A 86 -9.75 -1.34 -6.47
CA PRO A 86 -9.83 -2.54 -7.28
C PRO A 86 -11.22 -2.72 -7.93
N PRO A 87 -11.28 -3.13 -9.21
CA PRO A 87 -12.54 -3.46 -9.87
C PRO A 87 -13.09 -4.82 -9.40
N ARG A 88 -14.40 -4.96 -9.50
CA ARG A 88 -15.17 -6.21 -9.39
C ARG A 88 -16.18 -6.30 -10.52
N ARG A 89 -16.61 -7.53 -10.81
CA ARG A 89 -17.69 -7.82 -11.75
C ARG A 89 -18.82 -8.53 -10.99
N VAL A 90 -20.04 -8.05 -11.17
CA VAL A 90 -21.23 -8.67 -10.59
C VAL A 90 -21.44 -10.03 -11.25
N ALA A 91 -21.42 -11.10 -10.45
CA ALA A 91 -21.43 -12.47 -10.95
C ALA A 91 -22.84 -12.99 -11.31
N LYS A 92 -23.87 -12.36 -10.75
CA LYS A 92 -25.29 -12.65 -11.01
C LYS A 92 -26.14 -11.46 -10.56
N ASP A 93 -27.33 -11.33 -11.13
CA ASP A 93 -28.31 -10.31 -10.69
C ASP A 93 -28.48 -10.32 -9.16
N MET A 94 -28.36 -9.14 -8.55
CA MET A 94 -28.49 -8.97 -7.11
C MET A 94 -28.97 -7.57 -6.73
N VAL A 95 -29.36 -7.40 -5.47
CA VAL A 95 -29.61 -6.07 -4.88
C VAL A 95 -28.58 -5.85 -3.79
N PHE A 96 -27.84 -4.75 -3.86
CA PHE A 96 -26.83 -4.36 -2.88
C PHE A 96 -27.18 -2.99 -2.32
N GLU A 97 -27.35 -2.88 -0.99
CA GLU A 97 -27.76 -1.62 -0.33
C GLU A 97 -28.99 -0.96 -0.99
N GLY A 98 -29.97 -1.78 -1.41
CA GLY A 98 -31.18 -1.32 -2.10
C GLY A 98 -31.00 -0.97 -3.58
N VAL A 99 -29.78 -1.06 -4.13
CA VAL A 99 -29.47 -0.78 -5.54
C VAL A 99 -29.49 -2.10 -6.34
N PRO A 100 -30.35 -2.23 -7.38
CA PRO A 100 -30.31 -3.39 -8.26
C PRO A 100 -29.06 -3.37 -9.15
N MET A 101 -28.35 -4.48 -9.20
CA MET A 101 -27.15 -4.69 -10.02
C MET A 101 -27.35 -5.90 -10.93
N LYS A 102 -26.90 -5.80 -12.17
CA LYS A 102 -27.04 -6.85 -13.20
C LYS A 102 -25.79 -7.67 -13.34
N GLU A 103 -25.95 -8.94 -13.72
CA GLU A 103 -24.82 -9.77 -14.10
C GLU A 103 -23.95 -9.06 -15.14
N GLY A 104 -22.65 -9.00 -14.87
CA GLY A 104 -21.67 -8.37 -15.75
C GLY A 104 -21.38 -6.90 -15.47
N ASP A 105 -22.17 -6.23 -14.63
CA ASP A 105 -21.87 -4.87 -14.19
C ASP A 105 -20.48 -4.80 -13.54
N ARG A 106 -19.79 -3.68 -13.80
CA ARG A 106 -18.48 -3.40 -13.20
C ARG A 106 -18.66 -2.48 -12.01
N VAL A 107 -18.07 -2.86 -10.88
CA VAL A 107 -18.12 -2.11 -9.63
C VAL A 107 -16.70 -1.78 -9.23
N MET A 108 -16.42 -0.49 -8.98
CA MET A 108 -15.15 -0.05 -8.43
C MET A 108 -15.26 0.00 -6.91
N LEU A 109 -14.38 -0.70 -6.20
CA LEU A 109 -14.33 -0.65 -4.74
C LEU A 109 -13.42 0.49 -4.31
N PHE A 110 -13.98 1.61 -3.86
CA PHE A 110 -13.21 2.76 -3.42
C PHE A 110 -12.73 2.57 -1.98
N LEU A 111 -11.71 1.72 -1.79
CA LEU A 111 -11.11 1.44 -0.48
C LEU A 111 -10.66 2.68 0.30
N PRO A 112 -10.17 3.78 -0.34
CA PRO A 112 -9.84 4.99 0.40
C PRO A 112 -11.03 5.56 1.18
N ALA A 113 -12.27 5.42 0.68
CA ALA A 113 -13.45 5.88 1.41
C ALA A 113 -13.76 5.05 2.66
N ALA A 114 -13.40 3.76 2.68
CA ALA A 114 -13.59 2.92 3.86
C ALA A 114 -12.63 3.34 4.98
N ASP A 115 -11.35 3.54 4.64
CA ASP A 115 -10.35 3.99 5.62
C ASP A 115 -10.48 5.47 6.00
N LEU A 116 -11.31 6.22 5.26
CA LEU A 116 -11.71 7.60 5.57
C LEU A 116 -13.15 7.72 6.10
N ASP A 117 -13.85 6.61 6.39
CA ASP A 117 -15.22 6.65 6.90
C ASP A 117 -15.23 7.07 8.38
N GLY A 118 -15.88 8.19 8.68
CA GLY A 118 -16.02 8.72 10.04
C GLY A 118 -16.84 7.82 10.98
N LYS A 119 -17.58 6.84 10.45
CA LYS A 119 -18.30 5.83 11.25
C LYS A 119 -17.34 4.78 11.84
N GLU A 120 -16.27 4.46 11.13
CA GLU A 120 -15.28 3.46 11.55
C GLU A 120 -14.07 4.12 12.23
N PHE A 121 -13.64 5.28 11.72
CA PHE A 121 -12.48 6.01 12.21
C PHE A 121 -12.86 7.42 12.64
N PRO A 122 -12.85 7.75 13.95
CA PRO A 122 -13.02 9.13 14.41
C PRO A 122 -11.91 10.04 13.86
N ASN A 123 -12.27 11.23 13.37
CA ASN A 123 -11.36 12.16 12.69
C ASN A 123 -10.49 11.46 11.62
N PRO A 124 -11.11 10.80 10.63
CA PRO A 124 -10.42 9.83 9.76
C PRO A 124 -9.30 10.46 8.92
N GLU A 125 -9.43 11.74 8.62
CA GLU A 125 -8.47 12.52 7.83
C GLU A 125 -7.28 13.07 8.63
N ARG A 126 -7.27 12.89 9.96
CA ARG A 126 -6.13 13.21 10.81
C ARG A 126 -5.22 11.99 10.96
N PHE A 127 -3.92 12.24 10.86
CA PHE A 127 -2.91 11.26 11.23
C PHE A 127 -2.80 11.20 12.76
N GLU A 128 -2.95 10.01 13.32
CA GLU A 128 -2.84 9.75 14.74
C GLU A 128 -1.86 8.60 14.99
N LEU A 129 -0.64 8.92 15.41
CA LEU A 129 0.48 7.97 15.50
C LEU A 129 0.14 6.68 16.25
N GLN A 130 -0.67 6.76 17.29
CA GLN A 130 -1.06 5.62 18.13
C GLN A 130 -2.58 5.52 18.20
N ARG A 131 -3.22 5.56 17.03
CA ARG A 131 -4.66 5.36 16.91
C ARG A 131 -5.06 4.02 17.52
N GLU A 132 -6.02 4.04 18.45
CA GLU A 132 -6.44 2.86 19.21
C GLU A 132 -7.04 1.76 18.32
N ASN A 133 -7.83 2.15 17.31
CA ASN A 133 -8.36 1.24 16.29
C ASN A 133 -7.76 1.57 14.90
N ASN A 134 -6.86 0.71 14.42
CA ASN A 134 -6.20 0.86 13.13
C ASN A 134 -6.35 -0.38 12.23
N VAL A 135 -7.53 -1.02 12.27
CA VAL A 135 -7.87 -2.14 11.38
C VAL A 135 -8.26 -1.59 10.00
N HIS A 136 -7.27 -1.18 9.23
CA HIS A 136 -7.45 -0.54 7.92
C HIS A 136 -7.52 -1.54 6.77
N ILE A 137 -8.07 -1.10 5.62
CA ILE A 137 -8.28 -1.93 4.42
C ILE A 137 -7.33 -1.58 3.26
N ALA A 138 -6.26 -0.82 3.50
CA ALA A 138 -5.19 -0.54 2.51
C ALA A 138 -4.66 -1.78 1.77
N PHE A 139 -4.68 -2.96 2.41
CA PHE A 139 -4.27 -4.23 1.81
C PHE A 139 -5.44 -5.10 1.31
N ASN A 140 -6.61 -4.49 1.12
CA ASN A 140 -7.88 -5.15 0.83
C ASN A 140 -8.27 -6.18 1.91
N SER A 141 -9.40 -6.87 1.73
CA SER A 141 -9.87 -7.95 2.61
C SER A 141 -10.38 -9.16 1.80
N GLY A 142 -10.58 -10.28 2.50
CA GLY A 142 -11.10 -11.53 1.95
C GLY A 142 -10.06 -12.38 1.22
N PRO A 143 -10.48 -13.29 0.33
CA PRO A 143 -9.59 -14.22 -0.38
C PRO A 143 -8.51 -13.55 -1.25
N HIS A 144 -8.74 -12.29 -1.63
CA HIS A 144 -7.80 -11.47 -2.40
C HIS A 144 -7.14 -10.39 -1.54
N ARG A 145 -7.02 -10.61 -0.22
CA ARG A 145 -6.16 -9.77 0.63
C ARG A 145 -4.72 -9.86 0.13
N CYS A 146 -4.02 -8.73 0.12
CA CYS A 146 -2.67 -8.63 -0.43
C CYS A 146 -1.71 -9.65 0.18
N LEU A 147 -1.15 -10.51 -0.68
CA LEU A 147 -0.10 -11.48 -0.30
C LEU A 147 1.19 -10.78 0.12
N GLY A 148 1.54 -9.67 -0.56
CA GLY A 148 2.73 -8.87 -0.29
C GLY A 148 2.64 -7.97 0.95
N SER A 149 1.55 -8.02 1.73
CA SER A 149 1.32 -7.06 2.82
C SER A 149 2.40 -7.08 3.91
N HIS A 150 3.09 -8.21 4.08
CA HIS A 150 4.20 -8.34 5.02
C HIS A 150 5.48 -7.73 4.46
N LEU A 151 5.79 -7.98 3.18
CA LEU A 151 6.94 -7.40 2.51
C LEU A 151 6.82 -5.87 2.44
N ALA A 152 5.67 -5.35 2.02
CA ALA A 152 5.42 -3.91 1.97
C ALA A 152 5.65 -3.23 3.33
N ARG A 153 5.22 -3.85 4.44
CA ARG A 153 5.47 -3.32 5.79
C ARG A 153 6.95 -3.29 6.17
N VAL A 154 7.73 -4.26 5.72
CA VAL A 154 9.18 -4.28 5.91
C VAL A 154 9.83 -3.17 5.08
N GLU A 155 9.44 -3.03 3.82
CA GLU A 155 9.98 -2.01 2.92
C GLU A 155 9.69 -0.59 3.42
N LEU A 156 8.46 -0.32 3.86
CA LEU A 156 8.09 0.97 4.46
C LEU A 156 8.84 1.23 5.77
N GLN A 157 8.97 0.22 6.64
CA GLN A 157 9.74 0.32 7.88
C GLN A 157 11.18 0.72 7.58
N VAL A 158 11.86 -0.04 6.71
CA VAL A 158 13.26 0.20 6.35
C VAL A 158 13.40 1.57 5.72
N LEU A 159 12.52 1.97 4.80
CA LEU A 159 12.58 3.29 4.18
C LEU A 159 12.55 4.40 5.23
N TYR A 160 11.55 4.40 6.11
CA TYR A 160 11.38 5.46 7.10
C TYR A 160 12.53 5.49 8.11
N GLU A 161 12.99 4.33 8.59
CA GLU A 161 14.17 4.23 9.45
C GLU A 161 15.43 4.78 8.78
N GLN A 162 15.70 4.38 7.54
CA GLN A 162 16.92 4.79 6.85
C GLN A 162 16.87 6.28 6.47
N MET A 163 15.72 6.81 6.04
CA MET A 163 15.55 8.23 5.74
C MET A 163 15.70 9.10 6.99
N LEU A 164 14.99 8.77 8.07
CA LEU A 164 15.04 9.55 9.32
C LEU A 164 16.40 9.46 10.02
N SER A 165 17.15 8.37 9.85
CA SER A 165 18.49 8.24 10.44
C SER A 165 19.58 8.96 9.64
N ARG A 166 19.43 9.12 8.33
CA ARG A 166 20.50 9.62 7.44
C ARG A 166 20.29 11.02 6.91
N LEU A 167 19.05 11.40 6.61
CA LEU A 167 18.74 12.73 6.12
C LEU A 167 18.56 13.68 7.30
N PRO A 168 18.91 14.96 7.21
CA PRO A 168 18.42 15.97 8.16
C PRO A 168 16.91 16.19 7.98
N GLN A 169 16.31 17.13 8.70
CA GLN A 169 14.90 17.47 8.48
C GLN A 169 14.67 17.83 7.00
N PHE A 170 13.73 17.13 6.38
CA PHE A 170 13.39 17.33 4.97
C PHE A 170 11.97 17.86 4.84
N ARG A 171 11.73 18.65 3.80
CA ARG A 171 10.44 19.31 3.52
C ARG A 171 10.15 19.24 2.03
N LEU A 172 8.89 19.43 1.65
CA LEU A 172 8.52 19.58 0.25
C LEU A 172 9.22 20.81 -0.35
N ASP A 173 9.71 20.68 -1.57
CA ASP A 173 10.21 21.82 -2.34
C ASP A 173 9.01 22.74 -2.73
N PRO A 174 8.95 23.99 -2.25
CA PRO A 174 7.86 24.90 -2.57
C PRO A 174 7.84 25.30 -4.06
N GLU A 175 8.99 25.27 -4.75
CA GLU A 175 9.09 25.64 -6.17
C GLU A 175 8.65 24.52 -7.10
N HIS A 176 8.67 23.27 -6.62
CA HIS A 176 8.33 22.08 -7.40
C HIS A 176 7.29 21.21 -6.68
N PRO A 177 6.03 21.68 -6.59
CA PRO A 177 4.99 21.01 -5.82
C PRO A 177 4.71 19.58 -6.33
N PRO A 178 4.27 18.67 -5.45
CA PRO A 178 3.99 17.29 -5.86
C PRO A 178 2.86 17.20 -6.89
N THR A 179 3.01 16.28 -7.84
CA THR A 179 1.95 15.95 -8.80
C THR A 179 1.44 14.53 -8.59
N PHE A 180 0.20 14.28 -9.02
CA PHE A 180 -0.52 13.04 -8.72
C PHE A 180 -1.32 12.59 -9.93
N HIS A 181 -1.54 11.27 -10.00
CA HIS A 181 -2.47 10.66 -10.93
C HIS A 181 -3.56 9.88 -10.19
N CYS A 182 -4.69 9.72 -10.89
CA CYS A 182 -5.78 8.85 -10.47
C CYS A 182 -5.74 7.52 -11.25
N GLY A 183 -6.47 6.52 -10.78
CA GLY A 183 -6.58 5.22 -11.44
C GLY A 183 -7.00 4.13 -10.45
N ASN A 184 -6.70 2.88 -10.81
CA ASN A 184 -6.87 1.75 -9.89
C ASN A 184 -5.85 1.78 -8.74
N VAL A 185 -4.75 2.50 -8.93
CA VAL A 185 -3.74 2.84 -7.93
C VAL A 185 -3.59 4.36 -8.05
N VAL A 186 -4.04 5.10 -7.04
CA VAL A 186 -3.80 6.54 -6.94
C VAL A 186 -2.35 6.73 -6.52
N GLY A 187 -1.66 7.71 -7.09
CA GLY A 187 -0.22 7.78 -6.92
C GLY A 187 0.39 9.17 -6.99
N VAL A 188 1.67 9.22 -6.63
CA VAL A 188 2.52 10.41 -6.66
C VAL A 188 3.44 10.31 -7.86
N ASP A 189 3.31 11.23 -8.82
CA ASP A 189 4.15 11.26 -10.02
C ASP A 189 5.49 11.96 -9.76
N THR A 190 5.45 13.05 -9.00
CA THR A 190 6.64 13.81 -8.61
C THR A 190 6.56 14.20 -7.14
N LEU A 191 7.69 14.04 -6.43
CA LEU A 191 7.84 14.44 -5.03
C LEU A 191 9.24 15.03 -4.81
N ASN A 192 9.36 16.34 -4.95
CA ASN A 192 10.63 17.03 -4.75
C ASN A 192 10.80 17.40 -3.28
N LEU A 193 11.94 17.02 -2.71
CA LEU A 193 12.29 17.27 -1.32
C LEU A 193 13.53 18.13 -1.25
N VAL A 194 13.54 19.04 -0.28
CA VAL A 194 14.71 19.86 0.08
C VAL A 194 15.03 19.66 1.55
N TRP A 195 16.30 19.77 1.89
CA TRP A 195 16.81 19.75 3.25
C TRP A 195 18.06 20.61 3.34
N ASP A 196 18.35 21.11 4.53
CA ASP A 196 19.53 21.93 4.77
C ASP A 196 20.75 21.01 4.95
N VAL A 197 21.87 21.36 4.32
CA VAL A 197 23.13 20.58 4.33
C VAL A 197 24.00 20.99 5.51
#